data_AF-A0A382QMV3-F1
#
_entry.id   AF-A0A382QMV3-F1
#
_cell.length_a   1.000
_cell.length_b   1.000
_cell.length_c   1.000
_cell.angle_alpha   90.00
_cell.angle_beta   90.00
_cell.angle_gamma   90.00
#
_symmetry.space_group_name_H-M   'P 1'
#
loop_
_entity.id
_entity.type
_entity.pdbx_description
1 polymer ?
#
loop_
_entity_poly.entity_id
_entity_poly.type
_entity_poly.pdbx_seq_one_letter_code
_entity_poly.pdbx_strand_id
1 'polypeptide(L)'
;NVVDGIARRSGNPRFARDLYRRFIQMFGNVVLGIDAKLFDMVLQAHQKKAGVKLASELNQDSLQRVINEYKDLVKQETGDEFPDTPKYQLEQAICAVFQSWDTRRAIDYRNFNKIPHDLYTAVNIVAMVFGNMDETSGTGVLFTRDPSTGEKKLYGEYLVNAQGEDVVAGIATPQKIAQLQVQMPEVYMQLDKMSNQLETHYRDAQDVEFTVEQGKLYLLQTRGAKRSAQSAIKMAVEMNDEGLITKEEALMRVEPDQIYQLLLPRLDEGAKEVAKDSGQLITVGLGASPGGATGKVVFTADEAARQGKLGVSVILVRPETSPDDVHGLIA
;
A
#
# COMPACT_ATOMS: atom_id res chain seq x y z
N ASN A 1 -8.15 -25.62 -17.78
CA ASN A 1 -7.80 -25.38 -16.36
C ASN A 1 -8.26 -23.94 -15.98
N VAL A 2 -8.09 -23.47 -14.74
CA VAL A 2 -8.54 -22.11 -14.32
C VAL A 2 -7.86 -21.01 -15.16
N VAL A 3 -6.56 -21.15 -15.42
CA VAL A 3 -5.76 -20.21 -16.21
C VAL A 3 -6.30 -20.07 -17.64
N ASP A 4 -6.62 -21.18 -18.31
CA ASP A 4 -7.22 -21.18 -19.65
C ASP A 4 -8.61 -20.51 -19.64
N GLY A 5 -9.37 -20.70 -18.56
CA GLY A 5 -10.68 -20.05 -18.38
C GLY A 5 -10.54 -18.53 -18.31
N ILE A 6 -9.57 -18.04 -17.52
CA ILE A 6 -9.24 -16.62 -17.43
C ILE A 6 -8.76 -16.10 -18.80
N ALA A 7 -7.86 -16.83 -19.47
CA ALA A 7 -7.34 -16.45 -20.79
C ALA A 7 -8.44 -16.29 -21.84
N ARG A 8 -9.44 -17.18 -21.84
CA ARG A 8 -10.60 -17.09 -22.73
C ARG A 8 -11.51 -15.92 -22.37
N ARG A 9 -11.78 -15.70 -21.08
CA ARG A 9 -12.64 -14.61 -20.62
C ARG A 9 -12.02 -13.24 -20.90
N SER A 10 -10.71 -13.09 -20.71
CA SER A 10 -10.01 -11.82 -20.94
C SER A 10 -9.62 -11.60 -22.40
N GLY A 11 -9.64 -12.65 -23.25
CA GLY A 11 -9.03 -12.61 -24.58
C GLY A 11 -7.50 -12.41 -24.55
N ASN A 12 -6.88 -12.52 -23.37
CA ASN A 12 -5.48 -12.19 -23.13
C ASN A 12 -4.78 -13.34 -22.38
N PRO A 13 -4.17 -14.31 -23.10
CA PRO A 13 -3.48 -15.43 -22.48
C PRO A 13 -2.19 -15.07 -21.75
N ARG A 14 -1.60 -13.90 -22.06
CA ARG A 14 -0.45 -13.35 -21.33
C ARG A 14 -0.88 -12.89 -19.94
N PHE A 15 -1.99 -12.16 -19.84
CA PHE A 15 -2.61 -11.74 -18.58
C PHE A 15 -2.92 -12.91 -17.65
N ALA A 16 -3.54 -13.98 -18.16
CA ALA A 16 -3.87 -15.14 -17.34
C ALA A 16 -2.62 -15.82 -16.73
N ARG A 17 -1.51 -15.85 -17.48
CA ARG A 17 -0.22 -16.37 -16.99
C ARG A 17 0.45 -15.41 -16.01
N ASP A 18 0.35 -14.10 -16.26
CA ASP A 18 0.86 -13.08 -15.32
C ASP A 18 0.16 -13.20 -13.96
N LEU A 19 -1.17 -13.32 -13.96
CA LEU A 19 -1.94 -13.58 -12.74
C LEU A 19 -1.49 -14.87 -12.05
N TYR A 20 -1.27 -15.94 -12.80
CA TYR A 20 -0.91 -17.22 -12.20
C TYR A 20 0.48 -17.21 -11.58
N ARG A 21 1.49 -16.58 -12.22
CA ARG A 21 2.81 -16.44 -11.59
C ARG A 21 2.75 -15.60 -10.31
N ARG A 22 1.96 -14.52 -10.30
CA ARG A 22 1.78 -13.64 -9.13
C ARG A 22 1.13 -14.42 -8.00
N PHE A 23 0.08 -15.18 -8.31
CA PHE A 23 -0.56 -16.06 -7.35
C PHE A 23 0.40 -17.09 -6.75
N ILE A 24 1.23 -17.76 -7.57
CA ILE A 24 2.20 -18.74 -7.04
C ILE A 24 3.23 -18.06 -6.13
N GLN A 25 3.77 -16.92 -6.53
CA GLN A 25 4.72 -16.15 -5.72
C GLN A 25 4.11 -15.72 -4.37
N MET A 26 2.92 -15.11 -4.41
CA MET A 26 2.24 -14.64 -3.21
C MET A 26 1.83 -15.78 -2.29
N PHE A 27 1.26 -16.85 -2.85
CA PHE A 27 0.86 -18.02 -2.08
C PHE A 27 2.10 -18.72 -1.49
N GLY A 28 3.16 -18.87 -2.28
CA GLY A 28 4.43 -19.42 -1.83
C GLY A 28 5.04 -18.62 -0.69
N ASN A 29 5.02 -17.29 -0.78
CA ASN A 29 5.55 -16.44 0.29
C ASN A 29 4.65 -16.38 1.53
N VAL A 30 3.39 -16.01 1.36
CA VAL A 30 2.49 -15.70 2.48
C VAL A 30 1.96 -16.96 3.16
N VAL A 31 1.68 -18.02 2.39
CA VAL A 31 1.04 -19.25 2.91
C VAL A 31 2.07 -20.34 3.17
N LEU A 32 3.03 -20.52 2.26
CA LEU A 32 4.06 -21.57 2.39
C LEU A 32 5.35 -21.08 3.08
N GLY A 33 5.47 -19.78 3.36
CA GLY A 33 6.61 -19.21 4.09
C GLY A 33 7.93 -19.14 3.31
N ILE A 34 7.88 -19.26 1.99
CA ILE A 34 9.07 -19.22 1.12
C ILE A 34 9.55 -17.75 0.99
N ASP A 35 10.86 -17.49 1.08
CA ASP A 35 11.40 -16.14 0.91
C ASP A 35 11.05 -15.56 -0.47
N ALA A 36 10.37 -14.41 -0.51
CA ALA A 36 9.97 -13.70 -1.72
C ALA A 36 11.16 -13.45 -2.66
N LYS A 37 12.37 -13.26 -2.11
CA LYS A 37 13.60 -13.02 -2.89
C LYS A 37 13.91 -14.16 -3.83
N LEU A 38 13.56 -15.40 -3.48
CA LEU A 38 13.78 -16.56 -4.34
C LEU A 38 12.94 -16.47 -5.62
N PHE A 39 11.68 -16.06 -5.51
CA PHE A 39 10.80 -15.80 -6.66
C PHE A 39 11.28 -14.61 -7.49
N ASP A 40 11.76 -13.54 -6.84
CA ASP A 40 12.28 -12.36 -7.53
C ASP A 40 13.55 -12.67 -8.33
N MET A 41 14.46 -13.48 -7.78
CA MET A 41 15.67 -13.93 -8.48
C MET A 41 15.33 -14.71 -9.76
N VAL A 42 14.34 -15.61 -9.68
CA VAL A 42 13.86 -16.34 -10.86
C VAL A 42 13.28 -15.38 -11.89
N LEU A 43 12.40 -14.45 -11.50
CA LEU A 43 11.79 -13.49 -12.41
C LEU A 43 12.84 -12.60 -13.11
N GLN A 44 13.78 -12.06 -12.33
CA GLN A 44 14.87 -11.22 -12.84
C GLN A 44 15.77 -11.97 -13.83
N ALA A 45 16.02 -13.26 -13.61
CA ALA A 45 16.79 -14.08 -14.53
C ALA A 45 16.08 -14.19 -15.90
N HIS A 46 14.75 -14.39 -15.92
CA HIS A 46 13.97 -14.42 -17.17
C HIS A 46 13.89 -13.05 -17.84
N GLN A 47 13.73 -11.96 -17.08
CA GLN A 47 13.78 -10.60 -17.62
C GLN A 47 15.12 -10.32 -18.31
N LYS A 48 16.23 -10.64 -17.65
CA LYS A 48 17.58 -10.49 -18.21
C LYS A 48 17.77 -11.33 -19.46
N LYS A 49 17.28 -12.57 -19.47
CA LYS A 49 17.36 -13.47 -20.64
C LYS A 49 16.53 -12.97 -21.82
N ALA A 50 15.40 -12.33 -21.55
CA ALA A 50 14.53 -11.73 -22.56
C ALA A 50 14.99 -10.32 -23.00
N GLY A 51 15.96 -9.72 -22.30
CA GLY A 51 16.44 -8.37 -22.59
C GLY A 51 15.45 -7.26 -22.22
N VAL A 52 14.53 -7.54 -21.30
CA VAL A 52 13.49 -6.60 -20.86
C VAL A 52 13.78 -6.07 -19.47
N LYS A 53 13.25 -4.88 -19.15
CA LYS A 53 13.44 -4.27 -17.83
C LYS A 53 12.25 -4.57 -16.90
N LEU A 54 11.05 -4.64 -17.45
CA LEU A 54 9.81 -4.79 -16.69
C LEU A 54 9.22 -6.18 -16.88
N ALA A 55 8.58 -6.72 -15.84
CA ALA A 55 7.90 -8.01 -15.94
C ALA A 55 6.68 -7.94 -16.88
N SER A 56 6.11 -6.74 -17.05
CA SER A 56 5.05 -6.45 -18.02
C SER A 56 5.46 -6.75 -19.47
N GLU A 57 6.75 -6.61 -19.78
CA GLU A 57 7.32 -6.82 -21.13
C GLU A 57 7.60 -8.31 -21.43
N LEU A 58 7.48 -9.21 -20.44
CA LEU A 58 7.63 -10.64 -20.68
C LEU A 58 6.46 -11.17 -21.52
N ASN A 59 6.81 -11.90 -22.58
CA ASN A 59 5.86 -12.58 -23.43
C ASN A 59 5.27 -13.83 -22.74
N GLN A 60 4.26 -14.41 -23.39
CA GLN A 60 3.53 -15.56 -22.90
C GLN A 60 4.41 -16.78 -22.58
N ASP A 61 5.39 -17.08 -23.45
CA ASP A 61 6.24 -18.26 -23.31
C ASP A 61 7.25 -18.09 -22.17
N SER A 62 7.81 -16.90 -22.03
CA SER A 62 8.67 -16.55 -20.89
C SER A 62 7.90 -16.67 -19.57
N LEU A 63 6.67 -16.16 -19.51
CA LEU A 63 5.82 -16.31 -18.32
C LEU A 63 5.51 -17.78 -18.01
N GLN A 64 5.30 -18.62 -19.03
CA GLN A 64 5.09 -20.05 -18.82
C GLN A 64 6.33 -20.73 -18.20
N ARG A 65 7.54 -20.32 -18.61
CA ARG A 65 8.78 -20.83 -18.01
C ARG A 65 8.94 -20.37 -16.56
N VAL A 66 8.64 -19.10 -16.27
CA VAL A 66 8.62 -18.56 -14.91
C VAL A 66 7.66 -19.36 -14.02
N ILE A 67 6.45 -19.64 -14.48
CA ILE A 67 5.46 -20.45 -13.74
C ILE A 67 6.02 -21.83 -13.40
N ASN A 68 6.67 -22.49 -14.37
CA ASN A 68 7.23 -23.83 -14.14
C ASN A 68 8.36 -23.77 -13.11
N GLU A 69 9.29 -22.81 -13.24
CA GLU A 69 10.39 -22.65 -12.28
C GLU A 69 9.89 -22.23 -10.89
N TYR A 70 8.79 -21.47 -10.79
CA TYR A 70 8.15 -21.17 -9.51
C TYR A 70 7.56 -22.42 -8.84
N LYS A 71 6.91 -23.31 -9.63
CA LYS A 71 6.42 -24.59 -9.10
C LYS A 71 7.57 -25.50 -8.65
N ASP A 72 8.66 -25.53 -9.40
CA ASP A 72 9.87 -26.28 -9.04
C ASP A 72 10.50 -25.73 -7.76
N LEU A 73 10.56 -24.40 -7.62
CA LEU A 73 11.03 -23.73 -6.41
C LEU A 73 10.18 -24.11 -5.20
N VAL A 74 8.85 -24.08 -5.32
CA VAL A 74 7.95 -24.53 -4.25
C VAL A 74 8.24 -25.97 -3.84
N LYS A 75 8.47 -26.87 -4.81
CA LYS A 75 8.81 -28.26 -4.55
C LYS A 75 10.16 -28.43 -3.86
N GLN A 76 11.14 -27.60 -4.21
CA GLN A 76 12.47 -27.61 -3.59
C GLN A 76 12.42 -27.14 -2.13
N GLU A 77 11.69 -26.06 -1.85
CA GLU A 77 11.65 -25.43 -0.52
C GLU A 77 10.72 -26.15 0.46
N THR A 78 9.62 -26.74 -0.04
CA THR A 78 8.60 -27.38 0.82
C THR A 78 8.65 -28.91 0.78
N GLY A 79 9.24 -29.49 -0.26
CA GLY A 79 9.18 -30.94 -0.55
C GLY A 79 7.91 -31.37 -1.29
N ASP A 80 6.88 -30.53 -1.35
CA ASP A 80 5.58 -30.82 -1.94
C ASP A 80 5.33 -30.02 -3.23
N GLU A 81 4.50 -30.56 -4.12
CA GLU A 81 4.10 -29.82 -5.33
C GLU A 81 3.21 -28.62 -4.99
N PHE A 82 3.26 -27.57 -5.81
CA PHE A 82 2.36 -26.43 -5.65
C PHE A 82 0.90 -26.91 -5.66
N PRO A 83 0.09 -26.57 -4.65
CA PRO A 83 -1.25 -27.12 -4.55
C PRO A 83 -2.13 -26.61 -5.69
N ASP A 84 -2.69 -27.50 -6.50
CA ASP A 84 -3.55 -27.11 -7.64
C ASP A 84 -5.07 -27.15 -7.31
N THR A 85 -5.45 -27.46 -6.06
CA THR A 85 -6.86 -27.52 -5.62
C THR A 85 -7.31 -26.20 -4.97
N PRO A 86 -8.27 -25.44 -5.55
CA PRO A 86 -8.68 -24.13 -5.02
C PRO A 86 -9.21 -24.16 -3.59
N LYS A 87 -9.94 -25.22 -3.21
CA LYS A 87 -10.45 -25.37 -1.85
C LYS A 87 -9.31 -25.52 -0.83
N TYR A 88 -8.30 -26.32 -1.18
CA TYR A 88 -7.12 -26.48 -0.33
C TYR A 88 -6.32 -25.19 -0.23
N GLN A 89 -6.10 -24.49 -1.36
CA GLN A 89 -5.46 -23.17 -1.35
C GLN A 89 -6.21 -22.19 -0.44
N LEU A 90 -7.54 -22.15 -0.50
CA LEU A 90 -8.36 -21.29 0.34
C LEU A 90 -8.23 -21.64 1.83
N GLU A 91 -8.32 -22.92 2.18
CA GLU A 91 -8.15 -23.39 3.57
C GLU A 91 -6.76 -23.02 4.12
N GLN A 92 -5.71 -23.24 3.34
CA GLN A 92 -4.35 -22.87 3.75
C GLN A 92 -4.17 -21.35 3.89
N ALA A 93 -4.77 -20.56 3.00
CA ALA A 93 -4.74 -19.10 3.10
C ALA A 93 -5.44 -18.59 4.38
N ILE A 94 -6.60 -19.18 4.74
CA ILE A 94 -7.30 -18.86 5.99
C ILE A 94 -6.40 -19.18 7.21
N CYS A 95 -5.80 -20.38 7.22
CA CYS A 95 -4.88 -20.78 8.30
C CYS A 95 -3.68 -19.83 8.41
N ALA A 96 -3.08 -19.45 7.28
CA ALA A 96 -1.95 -18.53 7.26
C ALA A 96 -2.31 -17.15 7.83
N VAL A 97 -3.51 -16.62 7.52
CA VAL A 97 -3.98 -15.36 8.12
C VAL A 97 -4.11 -15.48 9.64
N PHE A 98 -4.70 -16.57 10.16
CA PHE A 98 -4.78 -16.77 11.60
C PHE A 98 -3.41 -16.91 12.27
N GLN A 99 -2.49 -17.67 11.66
CA GLN A 99 -1.12 -17.80 12.14
C GLN A 99 -0.37 -16.45 12.14
N SER A 100 -0.68 -15.58 11.16
CA SER A 100 -0.04 -14.26 11.07
C SER A 100 -0.29 -13.37 12.30
N TRP A 101 -1.39 -13.60 13.03
CA TRP A 101 -1.74 -12.87 14.26
C TRP A 101 -0.73 -13.08 15.39
N ASP A 102 -0.12 -14.26 15.46
CA ASP A 102 0.82 -14.62 16.54
C ASP A 102 2.29 -14.47 16.12
N THR A 103 2.55 -13.80 14.99
CA THR A 103 3.91 -13.45 14.61
C THR A 103 4.51 -12.44 15.59
N ARG A 104 5.83 -12.51 15.81
CA ARG A 104 6.55 -11.56 16.68
C ARG A 104 6.28 -10.11 16.29
N ARG A 105 6.25 -9.83 14.98
CA ARG A 105 5.91 -8.51 14.44
C ARG A 105 4.52 -8.04 14.87
N ALA A 106 3.50 -8.90 14.74
CA ALA A 106 2.14 -8.56 15.13
C ALA A 106 2.02 -8.35 16.65
N ILE A 107 2.69 -9.18 17.45
CA ILE A 107 2.79 -9.03 18.92
C ILE A 107 3.42 -7.69 19.29
N ASP A 108 4.57 -7.34 18.71
CA ASP A 108 5.28 -6.09 18.98
C ASP A 108 4.42 -4.87 18.57
N TYR A 109 3.74 -4.94 17.42
CA TYR A 109 2.81 -3.91 16.97
C TYR A 109 1.63 -3.73 17.94
N ARG A 110 1.02 -4.83 18.41
CA ARG A 110 -0.07 -4.79 19.40
C ARG A 110 0.38 -4.20 20.73
N ASN A 111 1.55 -4.59 21.22
CA ASN A 111 2.12 -4.06 22.46
C ASN A 111 2.35 -2.55 22.37
N PHE A 112 2.90 -2.08 21.24
CA PHE A 112 3.14 -0.65 21.01
C PHE A 112 1.83 0.15 20.94
N ASN A 113 0.85 -0.32 20.17
CA ASN A 113 -0.43 0.35 19.98
C ASN A 113 -1.46 0.03 21.07
N LYS A 114 -1.07 -0.73 22.11
CA LYS A 114 -1.94 -1.16 23.23
C LYS A 114 -3.21 -1.90 22.77
N ILE A 115 -3.09 -2.72 21.73
CA ILE A 115 -4.19 -3.51 21.18
C ILE A 115 -4.29 -4.82 21.97
N PRO A 116 -5.48 -5.19 22.51
CA PRO A 116 -5.66 -6.46 23.21
C PRO A 116 -5.35 -7.67 22.33
N HIS A 117 -4.68 -8.68 22.91
CA HIS A 117 -4.21 -9.86 22.17
C HIS A 117 -5.33 -10.87 21.86
N ASP A 118 -6.46 -10.75 22.55
CA ASP A 118 -7.65 -11.61 22.45
C ASP A 118 -8.69 -11.13 21.41
N LEU A 119 -8.40 -10.05 20.66
CA LEU A 119 -9.26 -9.58 19.57
C LEU A 119 -9.20 -10.48 18.32
N TYR A 120 -8.07 -11.14 18.10
CA TYR A 120 -7.77 -11.92 16.89
C TYR A 120 -7.93 -11.12 15.59
N THR A 121 -7.84 -11.80 14.44
CA THR A 121 -8.04 -11.22 13.11
C THR A 121 -9.14 -11.95 12.35
N ALA A 122 -9.89 -11.21 11.53
CA ALA A 122 -10.87 -11.78 10.62
C ALA A 122 -10.21 -12.18 9.28
N VAL A 123 -10.91 -13.01 8.49
CA VAL A 123 -10.53 -13.33 7.11
C VAL A 123 -11.65 -12.88 6.18
N ASN A 124 -11.32 -11.98 5.24
CA ASN A 124 -12.27 -11.49 4.24
C ASN A 124 -12.02 -12.23 2.92
N ILE A 125 -13.01 -13.00 2.48
CA ILE A 125 -12.97 -13.71 1.19
C ILE A 125 -13.87 -12.95 0.23
N VAL A 126 -13.27 -12.30 -0.76
CA VAL A 126 -13.96 -11.42 -1.71
C VAL A 126 -13.80 -11.91 -3.14
N ALA A 127 -14.78 -11.63 -3.98
CA ALA A 127 -14.68 -11.89 -5.41
C ALA A 127 -13.64 -10.94 -6.03
N MET A 128 -12.73 -11.50 -6.85
CA MET A 128 -11.69 -10.72 -7.51
C MET A 128 -12.27 -9.80 -8.59
N VAL A 129 -11.71 -8.59 -8.64
CA VAL A 129 -11.82 -7.64 -9.75
C VAL A 129 -10.42 -7.24 -10.19
N PHE A 130 -10.25 -6.91 -11.47
CA PHE A 130 -8.93 -6.80 -12.09
C PHE A 130 -8.69 -5.41 -12.68
N GLY A 131 -7.77 -4.67 -12.06
CA GLY A 131 -7.28 -3.38 -12.55
C GLY A 131 -6.27 -3.48 -13.71
N ASN A 132 -5.88 -4.68 -14.10
CA ASN A 132 -4.80 -4.98 -15.05
C ASN A 132 -5.27 -5.77 -16.28
N MET A 133 -6.54 -5.61 -16.69
CA MET A 133 -7.04 -6.23 -17.91
C MET A 133 -6.66 -5.47 -19.18
N ASP A 134 -6.79 -4.14 -19.16
CA ASP A 134 -6.59 -3.25 -20.29
C ASP A 134 -6.38 -1.79 -19.83
N GLU A 135 -6.23 -0.87 -20.79
CA GLU A 135 -6.04 0.57 -20.54
C GLU A 135 -7.28 1.28 -19.97
N THR A 136 -8.44 0.61 -19.94
CA THR A 136 -9.66 1.10 -19.27
C THR A 136 -9.84 0.50 -17.88
N SER A 137 -8.81 -0.20 -17.40
CA SER A 137 -8.74 -0.80 -16.09
C SER A 137 -7.64 -0.13 -15.27
N GLY A 138 -7.79 -0.14 -13.95
CA GLY A 138 -6.79 0.42 -13.06
C GLY A 138 -7.11 0.16 -11.60
N THR A 139 -6.19 0.53 -10.73
CA THR A 139 -6.37 0.45 -9.27
C THR A 139 -5.86 1.73 -8.63
N GLY A 140 -6.40 2.09 -7.48
CA GLY A 140 -5.92 3.27 -6.79
C GLY A 140 -6.34 3.33 -5.33
N VAL A 141 -5.74 4.29 -4.65
CA VAL A 141 -6.05 4.66 -3.28
C VAL A 141 -6.36 6.14 -3.27
N LEU A 142 -7.45 6.53 -2.63
CA LEU A 142 -7.81 7.93 -2.44
C LEU A 142 -8.23 8.23 -1.01
N PHE A 143 -8.05 9.48 -0.65
CA PHE A 143 -8.59 10.11 0.52
C PHE A 143 -9.64 11.12 0.08
N THR A 144 -10.76 11.16 0.78
CA THR A 144 -11.87 12.08 0.47
C THR A 144 -11.50 13.56 0.73
N ARG A 145 -10.53 13.79 1.62
CA ARG A 145 -9.83 15.06 1.84
C ARG A 145 -8.33 14.82 1.94
N ASP A 146 -7.52 15.85 1.68
CA ASP A 146 -6.06 15.76 1.78
C ASP A 146 -5.62 15.41 3.22
N PRO A 147 -4.96 14.25 3.45
CA PRO A 147 -4.58 13.81 4.78
C PRO A 147 -3.46 14.65 5.40
N SER A 148 -2.74 15.44 4.60
CA SER A 148 -1.65 16.32 5.06
C SER A 148 -2.14 17.73 5.34
N THR A 149 -2.93 18.31 4.44
CA THR A 149 -3.35 19.72 4.52
C THR A 149 -4.75 19.92 5.08
N GLY A 150 -5.62 18.91 4.97
CA GLY A 150 -7.03 18.97 5.34
C GLY A 150 -7.94 19.58 4.27
N GLU A 151 -7.43 19.92 3.08
CA GLU A 151 -8.25 20.46 1.99
C GLU A 151 -9.31 19.44 1.54
N LYS A 152 -10.57 19.88 1.44
CA LYS A 152 -11.68 19.06 0.92
C LYS A 152 -11.58 18.89 -0.60
N LYS A 153 -10.70 17.98 -0.99
CA LYS A 153 -10.46 17.57 -2.37
C LYS A 153 -10.01 16.12 -2.37
N LEU A 154 -10.44 15.35 -3.38
CA LEU A 154 -9.92 14.00 -3.60
C LEU A 154 -8.41 14.05 -3.73
N TYR A 155 -7.73 13.37 -2.82
CA TYR A 155 -6.28 13.27 -2.77
C TYR A 155 -5.89 11.81 -2.89
N GLY A 156 -4.96 11.46 -3.77
CA GLY A 156 -4.55 10.07 -3.91
C GLY A 156 -3.89 9.78 -5.22
N GLU A 157 -3.68 8.50 -5.45
CA GLU A 157 -2.90 7.99 -6.56
C GLU A 157 -3.56 6.76 -7.18
N TYR A 158 -3.34 6.56 -8.48
CA TYR A 158 -3.82 5.40 -9.20
C TYR A 158 -2.81 4.95 -10.26
N LEU A 159 -2.93 3.70 -10.68
CA LEU A 159 -2.20 3.12 -11.80
C LEU A 159 -3.18 2.50 -12.78
N VAL A 160 -2.98 2.80 -14.07
CA VAL A 160 -3.69 2.17 -15.18
C VAL A 160 -3.05 0.81 -15.46
N ASN A 161 -3.88 -0.18 -15.82
CA ASN A 161 -3.44 -1.52 -16.22
C ASN A 161 -2.52 -2.19 -15.17
N ALA A 162 -2.89 -2.09 -13.89
CA ALA A 162 -2.09 -2.51 -12.73
C ALA A 162 -2.94 -3.15 -11.63
N GLN A 163 -2.30 -3.87 -10.71
CA GLN A 163 -2.94 -4.39 -9.48
C GLN A 163 -2.49 -3.61 -8.24
N GLY A 164 -3.23 -3.73 -7.13
CA GLY A 164 -2.96 -2.98 -5.90
C GLY A 164 -1.52 -3.15 -5.39
N GLU A 165 -0.98 -4.36 -5.56
CA GLU A 165 0.44 -4.67 -5.27
C GLU A 165 1.41 -3.75 -6.00
N ASP A 166 1.14 -3.41 -7.26
CA ASP A 166 2.04 -2.58 -8.06
C ASP A 166 2.06 -1.12 -7.56
N VAL A 167 0.96 -0.67 -6.93
CA VAL A 167 0.88 0.63 -6.24
C VAL A 167 1.73 0.61 -4.96
N VAL A 168 1.62 -0.46 -4.17
CA VAL A 168 2.34 -0.59 -2.90
C VAL A 168 3.84 -0.79 -3.11
N ALA A 169 4.22 -1.59 -4.11
CA ALA A 169 5.62 -1.92 -4.40
C ALA A 169 6.39 -0.79 -5.11
N GLY A 170 5.72 0.30 -5.52
CA GLY A 170 6.39 1.43 -6.18
C GLY A 170 7.06 1.09 -7.52
N ILE A 171 6.66 -0.02 -8.17
CA ILE A 171 7.26 -0.52 -9.41
C ILE A 171 6.97 0.43 -10.59
N ALA A 172 5.82 1.11 -10.53
CA ALA A 172 5.41 2.12 -11.49
C ALA A 172 5.13 3.44 -10.76
N THR A 173 5.48 4.56 -11.37
CA THR A 173 5.18 5.90 -10.84
C THR A 173 3.67 6.12 -10.83
N PRO A 174 3.03 6.24 -9.67
CA PRO A 174 1.59 6.44 -9.60
C PRO A 174 1.18 7.80 -10.19
N GLN A 175 -0.01 7.84 -10.79
CA GLN A 175 -0.62 9.07 -11.30
C GLN A 175 -1.51 9.69 -10.23
N LYS A 176 -1.50 11.01 -10.11
CA LYS A 176 -2.39 11.72 -9.18
C LYS A 176 -3.84 11.50 -9.57
N ILE A 177 -4.72 11.26 -8.60
CA ILE A 177 -6.16 11.02 -8.83
C ILE A 177 -6.85 12.11 -9.67
N ALA A 178 -6.34 13.35 -9.62
CA ALA A 178 -6.83 14.45 -10.47
C ALA A 178 -6.68 14.19 -11.98
N GLN A 179 -5.71 13.37 -12.40
CA GLN A 179 -5.54 13.00 -13.81
C GLN A 179 -6.65 12.06 -14.31
N LEU A 180 -7.28 11.31 -13.40
CA LEU A 180 -8.40 10.43 -13.72
C LEU A 180 -9.61 11.23 -14.25
N GLN A 181 -9.77 12.48 -13.82
CA GLN A 181 -10.80 13.38 -14.34
C GLN A 181 -10.70 13.58 -15.87
N VAL A 182 -9.49 13.52 -16.43
CA VAL A 182 -9.25 13.65 -17.87
C VAL A 182 -9.30 12.30 -18.58
N GLN A 183 -8.71 11.26 -17.97
CA GLN A 183 -8.58 9.94 -18.61
C GLN A 183 -9.86 9.10 -18.56
N MET A 184 -10.56 9.12 -17.43
CA MET A 184 -11.78 8.35 -17.17
C MET A 184 -12.79 9.24 -16.41
N PRO A 185 -13.35 10.28 -17.06
CA PRO A 185 -14.20 11.27 -16.39
C PRO A 185 -15.41 10.66 -15.69
N GLU A 186 -16.03 9.62 -16.28
CA GLU A 186 -17.16 8.93 -15.68
C GLU A 186 -16.80 8.22 -14.37
N VAL A 187 -15.63 7.57 -14.32
CA VAL A 187 -15.12 6.94 -13.10
C VAL A 187 -14.81 7.98 -12.04
N TYR A 188 -14.16 9.09 -12.42
CA TYR A 188 -13.86 10.18 -11.48
C TYR A 188 -15.14 10.77 -10.86
N MET A 189 -16.18 10.99 -11.68
CA MET A 189 -17.49 11.44 -11.17
C MET A 189 -18.13 10.43 -10.22
N GLN A 190 -18.01 9.13 -10.49
CA GLN A 190 -18.49 8.10 -9.58
C GLN A 190 -17.71 8.11 -8.26
N LEU A 191 -16.38 8.23 -8.31
CA LEU A 191 -15.53 8.31 -7.13
C LEU A 191 -15.85 9.54 -6.27
N ASP A 192 -16.03 10.71 -6.87
CA ASP A 192 -16.41 11.93 -6.16
C ASP A 192 -17.78 11.77 -5.46
N LYS A 193 -18.78 11.25 -6.19
CA LYS A 193 -20.10 10.97 -5.61
C LYS A 193 -20.02 9.98 -4.45
N MET A 194 -19.29 8.87 -4.62
CA MET A 194 -19.12 7.86 -3.58
C MET A 194 -18.36 8.41 -2.37
N SER A 195 -17.32 9.20 -2.59
CA SER A 195 -16.53 9.85 -1.54
C SER A 195 -17.40 10.74 -0.67
N ASN A 196 -18.28 11.54 -1.27
CA ASN A 196 -19.24 12.37 -0.54
C ASN A 196 -20.25 11.52 0.25
N GLN A 197 -20.72 10.40 -0.30
CA GLN A 197 -21.62 9.48 0.40
C GLN A 197 -20.95 8.81 1.60
N LEU A 198 -19.70 8.37 1.43
CA LEU A 198 -18.89 7.76 2.48
C LEU A 198 -18.61 8.76 3.60
N GLU A 199 -18.18 9.99 3.28
CA GLU A 199 -18.02 11.05 4.30
C GLU A 199 -19.31 11.33 5.05
N THR A 200 -20.44 11.39 4.33
CA THR A 200 -21.74 11.65 4.96
C THR A 200 -22.15 10.52 5.90
N HIS A 201 -21.96 9.27 5.46
CA HIS A 201 -22.35 8.08 6.20
C HIS A 201 -21.49 7.87 7.46
N TYR A 202 -20.17 7.89 7.30
CA TYR A 202 -19.23 7.73 8.42
C TYR A 202 -19.02 9.01 9.21
N ARG A 203 -19.58 10.13 8.73
CA ARG A 203 -19.44 11.48 9.28
C ARG A 203 -17.98 11.93 9.35
N ASP A 204 -17.05 11.35 8.60
CA ASP A 204 -15.61 11.63 8.70
C ASP A 204 -14.88 11.35 7.38
N ALA A 205 -13.69 11.92 7.19
CA ALA A 205 -12.87 11.70 6.00
C ALA A 205 -12.46 10.22 5.89
N GLN A 206 -12.54 9.68 4.68
CA GLN A 206 -12.26 8.27 4.40
C GLN A 206 -11.01 8.10 3.56
N ASP A 207 -10.27 7.04 3.85
CA ASP A 207 -9.26 6.40 3.01
C ASP A 207 -9.95 5.23 2.29
N VAL A 208 -9.88 5.22 0.96
CA VAL A 208 -10.67 4.35 0.07
C VAL A 208 -9.74 3.68 -0.93
N GLU A 209 -9.82 2.36 -1.00
CA GLU A 209 -9.17 1.57 -2.05
C GLU A 209 -10.21 1.18 -3.10
N PHE A 210 -9.85 1.34 -4.38
CA PHE A 210 -10.75 1.06 -5.48
C PHE A 210 -10.04 0.37 -6.65
N THR A 211 -10.83 -0.32 -7.47
CA THR A 211 -10.40 -0.89 -8.74
C THR A 211 -11.42 -0.57 -9.81
N VAL A 212 -10.92 -0.27 -11.00
CA VAL A 212 -11.70 -0.13 -12.23
C VAL A 212 -11.40 -1.36 -13.07
N GLU A 213 -12.42 -2.16 -13.38
CA GLU A 213 -12.31 -3.26 -14.33
C GLU A 213 -13.13 -2.89 -15.56
N GLN A 214 -12.44 -2.64 -16.68
CA GLN A 214 -13.06 -2.29 -17.97
C GLN A 214 -14.08 -1.14 -17.87
N GLY A 215 -13.68 -0.03 -17.28
CA GLY A 215 -14.52 1.16 -17.06
C GLY A 215 -15.53 1.05 -15.91
N LYS A 216 -15.67 -0.12 -15.26
CA LYS A 216 -16.57 -0.30 -14.12
C LYS A 216 -15.84 -0.14 -12.80
N LEU A 217 -16.29 0.80 -11.97
CA LEU A 217 -15.74 1.07 -10.64
C LEU A 217 -16.22 0.04 -9.61
N TYR A 218 -15.28 -0.41 -8.77
CA TYR A 218 -15.49 -1.24 -7.59
C TYR A 218 -14.74 -0.62 -6.42
N LEU A 219 -15.42 -0.48 -5.28
CA LEU A 219 -14.79 -0.09 -4.01
C LEU A 219 -14.41 -1.36 -3.27
N LEU A 220 -13.15 -1.44 -2.85
CA LEU A 220 -12.58 -2.62 -2.21
C LEU A 220 -12.53 -2.46 -0.69
N GLN A 221 -12.13 -1.29 -0.24
CA GLN A 221 -11.97 -0.98 1.18
C GLN A 221 -12.30 0.48 1.44
N THR A 222 -12.84 0.76 2.62
CA THR A 222 -12.90 2.10 3.17
C THR A 222 -12.61 2.05 4.67
N ARG A 223 -11.96 3.09 5.19
CA ARG A 223 -11.69 3.27 6.61
C ARG A 223 -11.52 4.75 6.93
N GLY A 224 -11.59 5.11 8.21
CA GLY A 224 -11.27 6.46 8.66
C GLY A 224 -9.85 6.86 8.22
N ALA A 225 -9.73 8.01 7.55
CA ALA A 225 -8.48 8.49 7.01
C ALA A 225 -7.47 8.77 8.14
N LYS A 226 -6.30 8.13 8.09
CA LYS A 226 -5.14 8.59 8.86
C LYS A 226 -4.69 9.94 8.30
N ARG A 227 -4.38 10.89 9.17
CA ARG A 227 -4.13 12.27 8.79
C ARG A 227 -3.18 12.97 9.76
N SER A 228 -2.54 14.04 9.30
CA SER A 228 -1.69 14.89 10.12
C SER A 228 -2.53 15.62 11.19
N ALA A 229 -1.88 16.08 12.26
CA ALA A 229 -2.54 16.90 13.27
C ALA A 229 -3.20 18.17 12.70
N GLN A 230 -2.51 18.85 11.76
CA GLN A 230 -3.03 20.04 11.11
C GLN A 230 -4.29 19.72 10.29
N SER A 231 -4.24 18.62 9.55
CA SER A 231 -5.37 18.15 8.76
C SER A 231 -6.55 17.74 9.65
N ALA A 232 -6.31 17.03 10.76
CA ALA A 232 -7.35 16.64 11.71
C ALA A 232 -8.14 17.84 12.24
N ILE A 233 -7.46 18.90 12.69
CA ILE A 233 -8.11 20.12 13.19
C ILE A 233 -8.91 20.79 12.08
N LYS A 234 -8.30 20.99 10.90
CA LYS A 234 -8.98 21.65 9.77
C LYS A 234 -10.24 20.89 9.37
N MET A 235 -10.12 19.57 9.17
CA MET A 235 -11.26 18.72 8.81
C MET A 235 -12.35 18.76 9.87
N ALA A 236 -12.03 18.70 11.16
CA ALA A 236 -13.03 18.76 12.23
C ALA A 236 -13.80 20.08 12.25
N VAL A 237 -13.11 21.21 12.06
CA VAL A 237 -13.75 22.53 11.96
C VAL A 237 -14.63 22.62 10.72
N GLU A 238 -14.10 22.27 9.54
CA GLU A 238 -14.86 22.33 8.28
C GLU A 238 -16.09 21.41 8.31
N MET A 239 -15.97 20.20 8.85
CA MET A 239 -17.11 19.27 8.96
C MET A 239 -18.19 19.82 9.91
N ASN A 240 -17.81 20.56 10.96
CA ASN A 240 -18.79 21.24 11.82
C ASN A 240 -19.47 22.40 11.06
N ASP A 241 -18.70 23.20 10.33
CA ASP A 241 -19.22 24.34 9.56
C ASP A 241 -20.14 23.88 8.40
N GLU A 242 -19.86 22.72 7.82
CA GLU A 242 -20.71 22.02 6.84
C GLU A 242 -21.98 21.42 7.46
N GLY A 243 -22.10 21.41 8.79
CA GLY A 243 -23.19 20.75 9.53
C GLY A 243 -23.12 19.22 9.49
N LEU A 244 -21.99 18.65 9.05
CA LEU A 244 -21.78 17.20 9.05
C LEU A 244 -21.62 16.69 10.49
N ILE A 245 -21.00 17.46 11.38
CA ILE A 245 -20.83 17.12 12.79
C ILE A 245 -21.16 18.29 13.71
N THR A 246 -21.38 18.00 14.99
CA THR A 246 -21.54 18.98 16.06
C THR A 246 -20.19 19.51 16.53
N LYS A 247 -20.21 20.63 17.27
CA LYS A 247 -19.01 21.22 17.85
C LYS A 247 -18.37 20.28 18.88
N GLU A 248 -19.18 19.56 19.63
CA GLU A 248 -18.75 18.57 20.62
C GLU A 248 -18.07 17.37 19.93
N GLU A 249 -18.64 16.86 18.84
CA GLU A 249 -18.01 15.82 18.02
C GLU A 249 -16.68 16.31 17.42
N ALA A 250 -16.63 17.54 16.92
CA ALA A 250 -15.41 18.13 16.38
C ALA A 250 -14.29 18.22 17.42
N LEU A 251 -14.62 18.63 18.65
CA LEU A 251 -13.66 18.69 19.76
C LEU A 251 -13.13 17.30 20.14
N MET A 252 -14.00 16.30 20.18
CA MET A 252 -13.63 14.92 20.57
C MET A 252 -12.82 14.17 19.50
N ARG A 253 -12.76 14.68 18.26
CA ARG A 253 -12.00 14.06 17.15
C ARG A 253 -10.53 14.45 17.10
N VAL A 254 -10.15 15.52 17.78
CA VAL A 254 -8.77 15.99 17.83
C VAL A 254 -8.12 15.43 19.08
N GLU A 255 -7.26 14.44 18.90
CA GLU A 255 -6.55 13.81 20.01
C GLU A 255 -5.56 14.79 20.66
N PRO A 256 -5.42 14.81 21.99
CA PRO A 256 -4.47 15.70 22.67
C PRO A 256 -3.04 15.65 22.12
N ASP A 257 -2.57 14.44 21.76
CA ASP A 257 -1.22 14.23 21.22
C ASP A 257 -1.04 14.89 19.84
N GLN A 258 -2.10 15.05 19.05
CA GLN A 258 -2.04 15.77 17.78
C GLN A 258 -1.73 17.26 18.00
N ILE A 259 -2.26 17.87 19.06
CA ILE A 259 -1.92 19.25 19.42
C ILE A 259 -0.42 19.38 19.74
N TYR A 260 0.14 18.41 20.47
CA TYR A 260 1.57 18.39 20.78
C TYR A 260 2.43 18.30 19.50
N GLN A 261 2.03 17.50 18.52
CA GLN A 261 2.74 17.41 17.23
C GLN A 261 2.84 18.75 16.50
N LEU A 262 1.85 19.65 16.66
CA LEU A 262 1.91 21.00 16.08
C LEU A 262 2.92 21.91 16.78
N LEU A 263 3.30 21.58 18.02
CA LEU A 263 4.31 22.29 18.80
C LEU A 263 5.72 21.76 18.55
N LEU A 264 5.87 20.65 17.80
CA LEU A 264 7.19 20.11 17.47
C LEU A 264 7.96 21.06 16.55
N PRO A 265 9.30 21.12 16.70
CA PRO A 265 10.14 21.95 15.85
C PRO A 265 9.94 21.63 14.36
N ARG A 266 9.76 22.67 13.55
CA ARG A 266 9.75 22.58 12.09
C ARG A 266 11.03 23.20 11.55
N LEU A 267 11.46 22.74 10.37
CA LEU A 267 12.52 23.42 9.64
C LEU A 267 12.04 24.82 9.25
N ASP A 268 12.85 25.82 9.59
CA ASP A 268 12.62 27.20 9.19
C ASP A 268 12.61 27.32 7.66
N GLU A 269 11.56 27.92 7.09
CA GLU A 269 11.42 28.06 5.62
C GLU A 269 12.54 28.95 5.04
N GLY A 270 12.99 29.98 5.77
CA GLY A 270 14.12 30.80 5.37
C GLY A 270 15.43 29.98 5.29
N ALA A 271 15.67 29.12 6.27
CA ALA A 271 16.80 28.21 6.28
C ALA A 271 16.78 27.22 5.11
N LYS A 272 15.59 26.78 4.66
CA LYS A 272 15.47 25.92 3.46
C LYS A 272 15.87 26.66 2.19
N GLU A 273 15.43 27.90 2.01
CA GLU A 273 15.85 28.71 0.85
C GLU A 273 17.36 28.99 0.90
N VAL A 274 17.92 29.33 2.08
CA VAL A 274 19.37 29.49 2.24
C VAL A 274 20.13 28.20 1.94
N ALA A 275 19.64 27.03 2.37
CA ALA A 275 20.25 25.75 2.08
C ALA A 275 20.23 25.41 0.58
N LYS A 276 19.16 25.80 -0.11
CA LYS A 276 19.03 25.68 -1.56
C LYS A 276 20.02 26.58 -2.29
N ASP A 277 20.12 27.85 -1.89
CA ASP A 277 21.01 28.82 -2.52
C ASP A 277 22.50 28.54 -2.25
N SER A 278 22.82 28.03 -1.06
CA SER A 278 24.18 27.66 -0.66
C SER A 278 24.64 26.29 -1.16
N GLY A 279 23.80 25.56 -1.91
CA GLY A 279 24.12 24.23 -2.44
C GLY A 279 24.17 23.11 -1.39
N GLN A 280 23.64 23.34 -0.18
CA GLN A 280 23.49 22.31 0.86
C GLN A 280 22.29 21.39 0.61
N LEU A 281 21.35 21.80 -0.25
CA LEU A 281 20.27 20.94 -0.72
C LEU A 281 20.84 19.87 -1.67
N ILE A 282 20.91 18.62 -1.19
CA ILE A 282 21.47 17.50 -1.96
C ILE A 282 20.41 16.84 -2.85
N THR A 283 19.17 16.71 -2.38
CA THR A 283 18.09 16.03 -3.10
C THR A 283 16.70 16.44 -2.59
N VAL A 284 15.65 16.08 -3.34
CA VAL A 284 14.24 16.32 -3.01
C VAL A 284 13.44 15.03 -3.24
N GLY A 285 12.62 14.65 -2.24
CA GLY A 285 11.73 13.49 -2.32
C GLY A 285 10.25 13.88 -2.23
N LEU A 286 9.39 12.87 -2.08
CA LEU A 286 7.96 13.09 -1.80
C LEU A 286 7.76 13.44 -0.32
N GLY A 287 6.91 14.43 -0.04
CA GLY A 287 6.56 14.85 1.32
C GLY A 287 5.60 13.88 2.00
N ALA A 288 6.07 12.67 2.30
CA ALA A 288 5.22 11.59 2.84
C ALA A 288 4.70 11.85 4.26
N SER A 289 5.48 12.55 5.10
CA SER A 289 5.08 12.96 6.45
C SER A 289 5.61 14.36 6.75
N PRO A 290 4.82 15.25 7.35
CA PRO A 290 5.29 16.57 7.77
C PRO A 290 6.28 16.47 8.94
N GLY A 291 7.24 17.39 9.01
CA GLY A 291 8.20 17.50 10.12
C GLY A 291 9.60 17.89 9.68
N GLY A 292 10.46 18.18 10.65
CA GLY A 292 11.91 18.35 10.46
C GLY A 292 12.66 17.34 11.32
N ALA A 293 13.65 16.65 10.75
CA ALA A 293 14.46 15.68 11.47
C ALA A 293 15.95 15.96 11.28
N THR A 294 16.73 15.80 12.35
CA THR A 294 18.19 15.86 12.33
C THR A 294 18.75 14.69 13.11
N GLY A 295 19.82 14.07 12.59
CA GLY A 295 20.39 12.89 13.22
C GLY A 295 21.48 12.23 12.38
N LYS A 296 22.11 11.20 12.96
CA LYS A 296 23.11 10.38 12.28
C LYS A 296 22.44 9.40 11.32
N VAL A 297 22.95 9.31 10.10
CA VAL A 297 22.45 8.34 9.11
C VAL A 297 22.77 6.91 9.56
N VAL A 298 21.76 6.03 9.52
CA VAL A 298 21.86 4.58 9.74
C VAL A 298 21.10 3.85 8.63
N PHE A 299 21.49 2.60 8.36
CA PHE A 299 20.98 1.84 7.19
C PHE A 299 20.17 0.59 7.55
N THR A 300 20.01 0.30 8.85
CA THR A 300 19.22 -0.84 9.34
C THR A 300 18.30 -0.42 10.48
N ALA A 301 17.11 -1.01 10.54
CA ALA A 301 16.15 -0.77 11.62
C ALA A 301 16.70 -1.19 12.99
N ASP A 302 17.48 -2.27 13.05
CA ASP A 302 18.15 -2.72 14.29
C ASP A 302 19.13 -1.69 14.84
N GLU A 303 19.94 -1.08 13.98
CA GLU A 303 20.89 -0.05 14.40
C GLU A 303 20.17 1.24 14.80
N ALA A 304 19.11 1.61 14.07
CA ALA A 304 18.23 2.71 14.47
C ALA A 304 17.66 2.48 15.88
N ALA A 305 17.13 1.27 16.14
CA ALA A 305 16.59 0.89 17.43
C ALA A 305 17.62 0.86 18.56
N ARG A 306 18.83 0.38 18.26
CA ARG A 306 19.93 0.32 19.23
C ARG A 306 20.43 1.72 19.60
N GLN A 307 20.58 2.61 18.62
CA GLN A 307 21.06 3.98 18.82
C GLN A 307 19.99 4.86 19.47
N GLY A 308 18.72 4.72 19.09
CA GLY A 308 17.58 5.40 19.72
C GLY A 308 17.49 5.09 21.22
N LYS A 309 17.67 3.82 21.61
CA LYS A 309 17.77 3.41 23.02
C LYS A 309 18.94 4.06 23.79
N LEU A 310 19.98 4.51 23.10
CA LEU A 310 21.11 5.23 23.69
C LEU A 310 20.90 6.76 23.68
N GLY A 311 19.75 7.26 23.24
CA GLY A 311 19.43 8.68 23.15
C GLY A 311 20.09 9.40 21.98
N VAL A 312 20.57 8.67 20.97
CA VAL A 312 21.20 9.25 19.78
C VAL A 312 20.13 9.47 18.71
N SER A 313 19.95 10.71 18.26
CA SER A 313 19.07 11.02 17.14
C SER A 313 19.61 10.43 15.83
N VAL A 314 18.77 9.68 15.11
CA VAL A 314 19.13 8.96 13.88
C VAL A 314 18.21 9.30 12.71
N ILE A 315 18.71 9.10 11.48
CA ILE A 315 17.94 9.12 10.24
C ILE A 315 18.11 7.77 9.57
N LEU A 316 17.04 6.96 9.53
CA LEU A 316 17.03 5.66 8.87
C LEU A 316 16.89 5.86 7.35
N VAL A 317 17.87 5.39 6.57
CA VAL A 317 17.87 5.45 5.11
C VAL A 317 17.80 4.03 4.54
N ARG A 318 16.77 3.77 3.73
CA ARG A 318 16.47 2.46 3.14
C ARG A 318 16.04 2.64 1.68
N PRO A 319 16.26 1.64 0.80
CA PRO A 319 15.65 1.64 -0.53
C PRO A 319 14.12 1.67 -0.45
N GLU A 320 13.56 0.86 0.46
CA GLU A 320 12.15 0.80 0.84
C GLU A 320 12.04 0.31 2.30
N THR A 321 10.93 0.62 2.96
CA THR A 321 10.61 0.13 4.31
C THR A 321 9.57 -0.97 4.23
N SER A 322 9.77 -2.01 5.03
CA SER A 322 8.84 -3.13 5.18
C SER A 322 8.23 -3.15 6.58
N PRO A 323 7.16 -3.94 6.82
CA PRO A 323 6.65 -4.12 8.17
C PRO A 323 7.68 -4.66 9.17
N ASP A 324 8.76 -5.28 8.72
CA ASP A 324 9.83 -5.78 9.57
C ASP A 324 10.77 -4.67 10.08
N ASP A 325 10.65 -3.45 9.55
CA ASP A 325 11.45 -2.28 9.96
C ASP A 325 10.80 -1.45 11.09
N VAL A 326 9.60 -1.83 11.54
CA VAL A 326 8.75 -1.03 12.47
C VAL A 326 9.45 -0.69 13.78
N HIS A 327 10.23 -1.60 14.36
CA HIS A 327 10.95 -1.34 15.62
C HIS A 327 12.02 -0.26 15.49
N GLY A 328 12.60 -0.07 14.30
CA GLY A 328 13.55 1.00 14.02
C GLY A 328 12.90 2.35 13.76
N LEU A 329 11.64 2.36 13.29
CA LEU A 329 10.85 3.58 13.04
C LEU A 329 10.26 4.18 14.32
N ILE A 330 10.12 3.36 15.37
CA ILE A 330 9.50 3.73 16.65
C ILE A 330 10.54 4.18 17.70
N ALA A 331 11.82 3.86 17.49
CA ALA A 331 12.85 3.94 18.51
C ALA A 331 13.49 5.31 18.75
#